data_AF-A0A7S1B196-F1
#
_entry.id   AF-A0A7S1B196-F1
#
_cell.length_a   1.000
_cell.length_b   1.000
_cell.length_c   1.000
_cell.angle_alpha   90.00
_cell.angle_beta   90.00
_cell.angle_gamma   90.00
#
_symmetry.space_group_name_H-M   'P 1'
#
loop_
_entity.id
_entity.type
_entity.pdbx_description
1 polymer ?
#
loop_
_entity_poly.entity_id
_entity_poly.type
_entity_poly.pdbx_seq_one_letter_code
_entity_poly.pdbx_strand_id
1 'polypeptide(L)'
;IVVQGSYAQGLALCSSDVDLAIVTGTSRCARGQRRECDDDDAVDRRLMMATLRSLADALDELHSEEIRVALRVFSARMPVLRLRFVAGSEDVLGVDVSVAGSAARGACDRYVHRLLGRDASGSAAAFCRLIKHWAKRKQLTNTLRGGLSSFCFVLLAVFFLQTLPPGRADLIKHRLPTHRDLPVRSLRTTRSGCPAQLVAPVAVGTLPVLLEAFFQWASQELPQCSSVALSVVTGQAGLRLRSKGSFRAPLQLDVPFGVATDNAARCLRRDVWEQLIVPELARGRSVV
;
A
#
# COMPACT_ATOMS: atom_id res chain seq x y z
N ILE A 1 0.22 -11.11 -17.81
CA ILE A 1 0.05 -9.77 -17.22
C ILE A 1 -0.62 -9.94 -15.85
N VAL A 2 -0.24 -9.14 -14.85
CA VAL A 2 -0.87 -9.13 -13.53
C VAL A 2 -1.38 -7.73 -13.23
N VAL A 3 -2.61 -7.61 -12.76
CA VAL A 3 -3.18 -6.34 -12.26
C VAL A 3 -2.66 -6.07 -10.85
N GLN A 4 -2.33 -4.82 -10.58
CA GLN A 4 -1.79 -4.35 -9.32
C GLN A 4 -2.61 -3.19 -8.74
N GLY A 5 -2.17 -2.73 -7.58
CA GLY A 5 -2.61 -1.48 -6.97
C GLY A 5 -4.09 -1.46 -6.68
N SER A 6 -4.72 -0.32 -6.99
CA SER A 6 -6.08 -0.02 -6.52
C SER A 6 -7.13 -1.04 -7.00
N TYR A 7 -6.99 -1.50 -8.25
CA TYR A 7 -7.91 -2.48 -8.84
C TYR A 7 -7.73 -3.85 -8.22
N ALA A 8 -6.48 -4.32 -8.08
CA ALA A 8 -6.19 -5.60 -7.43
C ALA A 8 -6.59 -5.65 -5.95
N GLN A 9 -6.62 -4.50 -5.27
CA GLN A 9 -7.09 -4.36 -3.88
C GLN A 9 -8.63 -4.36 -3.77
N GLY A 10 -9.38 -4.07 -4.83
CA GLY A 10 -10.82 -3.77 -4.76
C GLY A 10 -11.12 -2.37 -4.18
N LEU A 11 -10.16 -1.45 -4.29
CA LEU A 11 -10.21 -0.10 -3.72
C LEU A 11 -10.05 1.00 -4.78
N ALA A 12 -10.30 0.69 -6.05
CA ALA A 12 -10.31 1.67 -7.12
C ALA A 12 -11.34 2.77 -6.86
N LEU A 13 -10.97 4.00 -7.21
CA LEU A 13 -11.88 5.14 -7.33
C LEU A 13 -12.08 5.40 -8.82
N CYS A 14 -13.10 6.16 -9.22
CA CYS A 14 -13.29 6.52 -10.64
C CYS A 14 -12.05 7.20 -11.26
N SER A 15 -11.25 7.89 -10.44
CA SER A 15 -10.02 8.56 -10.85
C SER A 15 -8.75 7.73 -10.57
N SER A 16 -8.85 6.41 -10.43
CA SER A 16 -7.70 5.53 -10.23
C SER A 16 -7.14 5.08 -11.56
N ASP A 17 -5.82 5.19 -11.71
CA ASP A 17 -5.10 4.53 -12.80
C ASP A 17 -5.15 3.00 -12.62
N VAL A 18 -5.01 2.26 -13.73
CA VAL A 18 -4.84 0.81 -13.73
C VAL A 18 -3.35 0.50 -13.72
N ASP A 19 -2.89 -0.14 -12.64
CA ASP A 19 -1.52 -0.61 -12.54
C ASP A 19 -1.40 -2.03 -13.12
N LEU A 20 -0.53 -2.23 -14.12
CA LEU A 20 -0.25 -3.52 -14.75
C LEU A 20 1.22 -3.90 -14.60
N ALA A 21 1.49 -5.20 -14.50
CA ALA A 21 2.82 -5.77 -14.58
C ALA A 21 2.89 -6.85 -15.67
N ILE A 22 3.86 -6.71 -16.55
CA ILE A 22 4.26 -7.75 -17.51
C ILE A 22 5.21 -8.69 -16.79
N VAL A 23 4.85 -9.96 -16.72
CA VAL A 23 5.71 -10.99 -16.10
C VAL A 23 6.62 -11.56 -17.17
N THR A 24 7.94 -11.36 -17.03
CA THR A 24 8.94 -11.81 -18.00
C THR A 24 9.64 -13.11 -17.60
N GLY A 25 9.41 -13.60 -16.38
CA GLY A 25 9.92 -14.90 -15.96
C GLY A 25 9.27 -16.03 -16.75
N THR A 26 10.09 -16.76 -17.52
CA THR A 26 9.70 -18.12 -17.90
C THR A 26 9.62 -18.93 -16.62
N SER A 27 8.52 -19.61 -16.37
CA SER A 27 8.43 -20.63 -15.32
C SER A 27 9.47 -21.71 -15.60
N ARG A 28 10.74 -21.48 -15.25
CA ARG A 28 11.75 -22.53 -15.14
C ARG A 28 11.42 -23.31 -13.87
N CYS A 29 10.29 -24.00 -13.90
CA CYS A 29 10.04 -25.19 -13.09
C CYS A 29 10.97 -26.30 -13.60
N ALA A 30 12.29 -26.07 -13.54
CA ALA A 30 13.25 -27.15 -13.57
C ALA A 30 13.05 -27.92 -12.26
N ARG A 31 12.28 -29.01 -12.34
CA ARG A 31 12.04 -29.97 -11.26
C ARG A 31 13.37 -30.26 -10.55
N GLY A 32 13.50 -29.92 -9.27
CA GLY A 32 14.43 -30.64 -8.40
C GLY A 32 15.23 -29.87 -7.35
N GLN A 33 15.33 -28.54 -7.38
CA GLN A 33 16.09 -27.83 -6.35
C GLN A 33 15.24 -26.76 -5.66
N ARG A 34 14.73 -27.11 -4.47
CA ARG A 34 14.28 -26.14 -3.46
C ARG A 34 15.50 -25.32 -3.03
N ARG A 35 15.82 -24.25 -3.76
CA ARG A 35 16.65 -23.19 -3.18
C ARG A 35 15.76 -22.35 -2.27
N GLU A 36 16.25 -22.16 -1.06
CA GLU A 36 15.62 -21.32 -0.04
C GLU A 36 15.46 -19.89 -0.59
N CYS A 37 14.21 -19.46 -0.73
CA CYS A 37 13.63 -18.12 -0.52
C CYS A 37 14.44 -16.84 -0.81
N ASP A 38 15.46 -16.86 -1.67
CA ASP A 38 16.20 -15.67 -2.07
C ASP A 38 15.41 -14.88 -3.12
N ASP A 39 14.89 -13.71 -2.72
CA ASP A 39 14.63 -12.48 -3.51
C ASP A 39 14.21 -12.61 -5.00
N ASP A 40 13.49 -13.68 -5.34
CA ASP A 40 13.31 -14.21 -6.71
C ASP A 40 12.37 -13.36 -7.60
N ASP A 41 11.95 -12.18 -7.14
CA ASP A 41 11.13 -11.25 -7.93
C ASP A 41 11.96 -10.09 -8.52
N ALA A 42 13.28 -10.04 -8.25
CA ALA A 42 14.16 -9.06 -8.84
C ALA A 42 14.39 -9.32 -10.33
N VAL A 43 13.84 -8.45 -11.19
CA VAL A 43 14.12 -8.46 -12.63
C VAL A 43 15.36 -7.63 -12.91
N ASP A 44 16.23 -8.14 -13.81
CA ASP A 44 17.29 -7.31 -14.39
C ASP A 44 16.69 -6.04 -15.01
N ARG A 45 17.14 -4.87 -14.53
CA ARG A 45 16.70 -3.57 -15.02
C ARG A 45 16.86 -3.42 -16.53
N ARG A 46 17.91 -4.01 -17.14
CA ARG A 46 18.13 -4.00 -18.60
C ARG A 46 17.00 -4.73 -19.32
N LEU A 47 16.59 -5.89 -18.81
CA LEU A 47 15.46 -6.64 -19.34
C LEU A 47 14.17 -5.85 -19.20
N MET A 48 13.89 -5.28 -18.02
CA MET A 48 12.70 -4.42 -17.81
C MET A 48 12.63 -3.29 -18.84
N MET A 49 13.76 -2.61 -19.05
CA MET A 49 13.88 -1.51 -19.99
C MET A 49 13.71 -1.94 -21.45
N ALA A 50 14.30 -3.06 -21.83
CA ALA A 50 14.14 -3.63 -23.16
C ALA A 50 12.67 -4.00 -23.43
N THR A 51 12.01 -4.65 -22.48
CA THR A 51 10.58 -5.01 -22.58
C THR A 51 9.69 -3.78 -22.69
N LEU A 52 9.89 -2.76 -21.86
CA LEU A 52 9.06 -1.54 -21.92
C LEU A 52 9.30 -0.72 -23.20
N ARG A 53 10.54 -0.68 -23.72
CA ARG A 53 10.84 -0.05 -25.01
C ARG A 53 10.17 -0.78 -26.15
N SER A 54 10.34 -2.11 -26.22
CA SER A 54 9.70 -2.94 -27.23
C SER A 54 8.17 -2.82 -27.20
N LEU A 55 7.55 -2.73 -26.01
CA LEU A 55 6.13 -2.46 -25.90
C LEU A 55 5.75 -1.07 -26.41
N ALA A 56 6.52 -0.04 -26.04
CA ALA A 56 6.25 1.32 -26.51
C ALA A 56 6.34 1.41 -28.04
N ASP A 57 7.39 0.83 -28.63
CA ASP A 57 7.61 0.84 -30.07
C ASP A 57 6.48 0.07 -30.79
N ALA A 58 6.05 -1.09 -30.27
CA ALA A 58 4.92 -1.85 -30.84
C ALA A 58 3.58 -1.10 -30.74
N LEU A 59 3.36 -0.34 -29.66
CA LEU A 59 2.15 0.50 -29.52
C LEU A 59 2.18 1.70 -30.47
N ASP A 60 3.36 2.29 -30.67
CA ASP A 60 3.56 3.39 -31.62
C ASP A 60 3.33 2.89 -33.07
N GLU A 61 3.82 1.69 -33.42
CA GLU A 61 3.60 1.05 -34.73
C GLU A 61 2.13 0.67 -34.99
N LEU A 62 1.36 0.38 -33.95
CA LEU A 62 -0.07 0.03 -34.07
C LEU A 62 -0.91 1.23 -34.55
N HIS A 63 -0.44 2.47 -34.36
CA HIS A 63 -1.18 3.71 -34.68
C HIS A 63 -2.62 3.71 -34.12
N SER A 64 -2.81 3.17 -32.92
CA SER A 64 -4.12 3.12 -32.27
C SER A 64 -4.54 4.50 -31.75
N GLU A 65 -5.77 4.91 -32.08
CA GLU A 65 -6.40 6.08 -31.45
C GLU A 65 -6.84 5.80 -30.01
N GLU A 66 -7.14 4.53 -29.70
CA GLU A 66 -7.64 4.11 -28.39
C GLU A 66 -6.53 3.98 -27.36
N ILE A 67 -5.34 3.51 -27.76
CA ILE A 67 -4.22 3.27 -26.84
C ILE A 67 -3.00 4.03 -27.30
N ARG A 68 -2.54 4.97 -26.48
CA ARG A 68 -1.38 5.80 -26.78
C ARG A 68 -0.38 5.81 -25.65
N VAL A 69 0.92 5.82 -25.99
CA VAL A 69 1.98 6.06 -25.01
C VAL A 69 1.90 7.52 -24.55
N ALA A 70 1.55 7.73 -23.28
CA ALA A 70 1.44 9.06 -22.70
C ALA A 70 2.78 9.54 -22.09
N LEU A 71 3.51 8.63 -21.42
CA LEU A 71 4.77 8.99 -20.76
C LEU A 71 5.68 7.78 -20.57
N ARG A 72 6.99 7.97 -20.78
CA ARG A 72 8.04 6.97 -20.56
C ARG A 72 8.82 7.32 -19.27
N VAL A 73 8.46 6.72 -18.12
CA VAL A 73 9.10 7.00 -16.81
C VAL A 73 10.19 5.98 -16.51
N PHE A 74 11.22 5.98 -17.33
CA PHE A 74 12.24 4.93 -17.32
C PHE A 74 13.38 5.16 -16.32
N SER A 75 13.57 6.39 -15.84
CA SER A 75 14.59 6.74 -14.84
C SER A 75 14.20 6.37 -13.42
N ALA A 76 12.93 6.06 -13.16
CA ALA A 76 12.45 5.67 -11.84
C ALA A 76 13.10 4.36 -11.35
N ARG A 77 13.11 4.15 -10.03
CA ARG A 77 13.55 2.88 -9.41
C ARG A 77 12.82 1.69 -10.03
N MET A 78 11.51 1.85 -10.24
CA MET A 78 10.68 0.95 -11.01
C MET A 78 10.32 1.65 -12.31
N PRO A 79 10.95 1.31 -13.45
CA PRO A 79 10.55 1.83 -14.75
C PRO A 79 9.07 1.54 -15.04
N VAL A 80 8.38 2.57 -15.53
CA VAL A 80 6.96 2.49 -15.89
C VAL A 80 6.74 3.12 -17.26
N LEU A 81 5.91 2.48 -18.07
CA LEU A 81 5.33 3.03 -19.29
C LEU A 81 3.87 3.42 -19.00
N ARG A 82 3.56 4.71 -19.04
CA ARG A 82 2.20 5.19 -18.85
C ARG A 82 1.49 5.27 -20.18
N LEU A 83 0.36 4.60 -20.27
CA LEU A 83 -0.54 4.61 -21.42
C LEU A 83 -1.77 5.44 -21.10
N ARG A 84 -2.35 6.01 -22.15
CA ARG A 84 -3.68 6.60 -22.16
C ARG A 84 -4.58 5.67 -22.95
N PHE A 85 -5.62 5.16 -22.30
CA PHE A 85 -6.68 4.39 -22.94
C PHE A 85 -7.92 5.25 -23.07
N VAL A 86 -8.44 5.42 -24.27
CA VAL A 86 -9.65 6.19 -24.57
C VAL A 86 -10.76 5.21 -24.93
N ALA A 87 -11.75 5.10 -24.04
CA ALA A 87 -12.90 4.21 -24.24
C ALA A 87 -14.12 5.05 -24.65
N GLY A 88 -14.39 5.16 -25.95
CA GLY A 88 -15.50 6.00 -26.45
C GLY A 88 -15.18 7.50 -26.42
N SER A 89 -16.20 8.36 -26.29
CA SER A 89 -16.06 9.78 -26.65
C SER A 89 -15.35 10.67 -25.64
N GLU A 90 -15.26 10.33 -24.34
CA GLU A 90 -14.68 11.26 -23.35
C GLU A 90 -13.87 10.62 -22.20
N ASP A 91 -14.07 9.33 -21.89
CA ASP A 91 -13.41 8.72 -20.74
C ASP A 91 -11.97 8.31 -21.04
N VAL A 92 -11.07 8.85 -20.23
CA VAL A 92 -9.63 8.61 -20.33
C VAL A 92 -9.17 7.82 -19.13
N LEU A 93 -8.75 6.58 -19.38
CA LEU A 93 -8.18 5.71 -18.37
C LEU A 93 -6.65 5.74 -18.46
N GLY A 94 -6.01 6.15 -17.36
CA GLY A 94 -4.57 6.03 -17.19
C GLY A 94 -4.18 4.58 -16.90
N VAL A 95 -3.18 4.04 -17.61
CA VAL A 95 -2.67 2.69 -17.35
C VAL A 95 -1.15 2.78 -17.14
N ASP A 96 -0.68 2.37 -15.95
CA ASP A 96 0.73 2.33 -15.62
C ASP A 96 1.26 0.90 -15.79
N VAL A 97 2.11 0.68 -16.78
CA VAL A 97 2.67 -0.63 -17.11
C VAL A 97 4.11 -0.75 -16.60
N SER A 98 4.37 -1.75 -15.78
CA SER A 98 5.70 -2.11 -15.29
C SER A 98 6.08 -3.54 -15.69
N VAL A 99 7.31 -3.97 -15.36
CA VAL A 99 7.80 -5.32 -15.60
C VAL A 99 8.13 -5.99 -14.28
N ALA A 100 7.85 -7.30 -14.16
CA ALA A 100 8.09 -8.08 -12.96
C ALA A 100 8.60 -9.49 -13.28
N GLY A 101 9.28 -10.10 -12.30
CA GLY A 101 9.96 -11.39 -12.47
C GLY A 101 8.97 -12.53 -12.40
N SER A 102 7.95 -12.37 -11.55
CA SER A 102 6.97 -13.39 -11.28
C SER A 102 5.56 -12.82 -11.10
N ALA A 103 4.57 -13.73 -11.04
CA ALA A 103 3.22 -13.39 -10.64
C ALA A 103 3.10 -13.08 -9.14
N ALA A 104 4.15 -13.25 -8.34
CA ALA A 104 4.18 -12.79 -6.95
C ALA A 104 4.10 -11.26 -6.86
N ARG A 105 4.44 -10.56 -7.95
CA ARG A 105 4.10 -9.15 -8.14
C ARG A 105 2.59 -8.92 -7.91
N GLY A 106 2.26 -8.01 -6.99
CA GLY A 106 0.88 -7.75 -6.57
C GLY A 106 0.33 -8.71 -5.50
N ALA A 107 1.16 -9.59 -4.91
CA ALA A 107 0.75 -10.43 -3.78
C ALA A 107 0.26 -9.59 -2.59
N CYS A 108 0.91 -8.44 -2.33
CA CYS A 108 0.48 -7.50 -1.29
C CYS A 108 -0.94 -6.96 -1.56
N ASP A 109 -1.24 -6.57 -2.81
CA ASP A 109 -2.55 -6.07 -3.23
C ASP A 109 -3.64 -7.14 -3.03
N ARG A 110 -3.37 -8.37 -3.48
CA ARG A 110 -4.28 -9.51 -3.30
C ARG A 110 -4.48 -9.88 -1.83
N TYR A 111 -3.48 -9.66 -0.99
CA TYR A 111 -3.62 -9.86 0.44
C TYR A 111 -4.52 -8.80 1.07
N VAL A 112 -4.33 -7.53 0.75
CA VAL A 112 -5.26 -6.47 1.19
C VAL A 112 -6.68 -6.77 0.73
N HIS A 113 -6.86 -7.18 -0.53
CA HIS A 113 -8.17 -7.57 -1.06
C HIS A 113 -8.80 -8.72 -0.26
N ARG A 114 -8.08 -9.82 -0.05
CA ARG A 114 -8.56 -10.97 0.74
C ARG A 114 -8.83 -10.60 2.19
N LEU A 115 -8.00 -9.74 2.78
CA LEU A 115 -8.16 -9.28 4.16
C LEU A 115 -9.46 -8.49 4.30
N LEU A 116 -9.69 -7.50 3.44
CA LEU A 116 -10.90 -6.68 3.43
C LEU A 116 -12.15 -7.48 3.05
N GLY A 117 -12.02 -8.47 2.16
CA GLY A 117 -13.13 -9.36 1.77
C GLY A 117 -13.64 -10.28 2.88
N ARG A 118 -12.95 -10.34 4.04
CA ARG A 118 -13.47 -11.04 5.24
C ARG A 118 -14.58 -10.26 5.94
N ASP A 119 -14.66 -8.95 5.73
CA ASP A 119 -15.79 -8.15 6.19
C ASP A 119 -16.95 -8.26 5.20
N ALA A 120 -17.93 -9.11 5.54
CA ALA A 120 -19.11 -9.33 4.72
C ALA A 120 -19.96 -8.06 4.48
N SER A 121 -19.87 -7.06 5.36
CA SER A 121 -20.60 -5.79 5.19
C SER A 121 -19.97 -4.86 4.14
N GLY A 122 -18.69 -5.08 3.81
CA GLY A 122 -17.91 -4.20 2.94
C GLY A 122 -17.52 -2.85 3.58
N SER A 123 -17.82 -2.64 4.86
CA SER A 123 -17.53 -1.40 5.59
C SER A 123 -16.03 -1.10 5.68
N ALA A 124 -15.20 -2.12 5.90
CA ALA A 124 -13.74 -1.99 5.93
C ALA A 124 -13.18 -1.48 4.58
N ALA A 125 -13.69 -2.01 3.48
CA ALA A 125 -13.30 -1.56 2.14
C ALA A 125 -13.81 -0.14 1.86
N ALA A 126 -15.05 0.18 2.24
CA ALA A 126 -15.61 1.53 2.13
C ALA A 126 -14.80 2.55 2.93
N PHE A 127 -14.44 2.23 4.18
CA PHE A 127 -13.57 3.03 5.03
C PHE A 127 -12.20 3.27 4.37
N CYS A 128 -11.54 2.23 3.86
CA CYS A 128 -10.26 2.37 3.15
C CYS A 128 -10.38 3.28 1.92
N ARG A 129 -11.49 3.18 1.15
CA ARG A 129 -11.76 4.08 0.01
C ARG A 129 -11.94 5.53 0.46
N LEU A 130 -12.63 5.78 1.57
CA LEU A 130 -12.82 7.12 2.13
C LEU A 130 -11.49 7.76 2.57
N ILE A 131 -10.65 7.02 3.31
CA ILE A 131 -9.31 7.49 3.71
C ILE A 131 -8.45 7.79 2.47
N LYS A 132 -8.47 6.91 1.48
CA LYS A 132 -7.77 7.12 0.21
C LYS A 132 -8.28 8.35 -0.54
N HIS A 133 -9.60 8.52 -0.63
CA HIS A 133 -10.22 9.66 -1.30
C HIS A 133 -9.85 10.98 -0.60
N TRP A 134 -9.97 11.02 0.73
CA TRP A 134 -9.53 12.16 1.56
C TRP A 134 -8.07 12.51 1.30
N ALA A 135 -7.17 11.53 1.37
CA ALA A 135 -5.73 11.76 1.15
C ALA A 135 -5.44 12.30 -0.26
N LYS A 136 -6.14 11.82 -1.29
CA LYS A 136 -6.04 12.35 -2.65
C LYS A 136 -6.54 13.79 -2.73
N ARG A 137 -7.72 14.10 -2.17
CA ARG A 137 -8.30 15.46 -2.16
C ARG A 137 -7.41 16.48 -1.44
N LYS A 138 -6.72 16.04 -0.39
CA LYS A 138 -5.73 16.84 0.36
C LYS A 138 -4.33 16.85 -0.28
N GLN A 139 -4.15 16.21 -1.44
CA GLN A 139 -2.89 16.12 -2.17
C GLN A 139 -1.72 15.52 -1.36
N LEU A 140 -2.03 14.63 -0.41
CA LEU A 140 -1.05 13.98 0.46
C LEU A 140 -0.35 12.80 -0.21
N THR A 141 -0.81 12.40 -1.39
CA THR A 141 -0.38 11.18 -2.09
C THR A 141 0.77 11.40 -3.08
N ASN A 142 1.50 12.53 -2.99
CA ASN A 142 2.56 12.89 -3.93
C ASN A 142 3.94 12.40 -3.46
N THR A 143 4.29 11.16 -3.82
CA THR A 143 5.56 10.53 -3.42
C THR A 143 6.80 11.21 -4.02
N LEU A 144 6.69 11.89 -5.18
CA LEU A 144 7.78 12.64 -5.79
C LEU A 144 8.17 13.88 -4.97
N ARG A 145 7.18 14.47 -4.29
CA ARG A 145 7.40 15.60 -3.37
C ARG A 145 7.63 15.15 -1.93
N GLY A 146 7.84 13.86 -1.70
CA GLY A 146 8.09 13.30 -0.38
C GLY A 146 6.84 13.06 0.47
N GLY A 147 5.65 13.01 -0.14
CA GLY A 147 4.42 12.57 0.50
C GLY A 147 4.31 11.05 0.63
N LEU A 148 3.16 10.58 1.09
CA LEU A 148 2.84 9.16 1.15
C LEU A 148 2.30 8.65 -0.19
N SER A 149 2.31 7.35 -0.41
CA SER A 149 1.52 6.76 -1.51
C SER A 149 0.07 6.54 -1.05
N SER A 150 -0.87 6.44 -1.99
CA SER A 150 -2.24 6.02 -1.64
C SER A 150 -2.26 4.63 -1.00
N PHE A 151 -1.34 3.74 -1.41
CA PHE A 151 -1.19 2.43 -0.80
C PHE A 151 -0.77 2.52 0.67
N CYS A 152 0.12 3.45 1.03
CA CYS A 152 0.51 3.65 2.42
C CYS A 152 -0.68 4.09 3.29
N PHE A 153 -1.56 4.96 2.80
CA PHE A 153 -2.79 5.33 3.51
C PHE A 153 -3.76 4.16 3.66
N VAL A 154 -3.88 3.31 2.64
CA VAL A 154 -4.68 2.06 2.74
C VAL A 154 -4.12 1.13 3.80
N LEU A 155 -2.81 0.92 3.83
CA LEU A 155 -2.17 0.08 4.85
C LEU A 155 -2.34 0.67 6.27
N LEU A 156 -2.29 1.99 6.44
CA LEU A 156 -2.59 2.65 7.72
C LEU A 156 -4.04 2.43 8.15
N ALA A 157 -4.99 2.55 7.22
CA ALA A 157 -6.40 2.29 7.48
C ALA A 157 -6.64 0.82 7.89
N VAL A 158 -6.02 -0.13 7.19
CA VAL A 158 -6.07 -1.56 7.52
C VAL A 158 -5.48 -1.83 8.90
N PHE A 159 -4.29 -1.27 9.20
CA PHE A 159 -3.65 -1.42 10.50
C PHE A 159 -4.55 -0.89 11.63
N PHE A 160 -5.12 0.31 11.46
CA PHE A 160 -6.08 0.88 12.40
C PHE A 160 -7.25 -0.07 12.66
N LEU A 161 -7.89 -0.58 11.60
CA LEU A 161 -8.99 -1.54 11.73
C LEU A 161 -8.60 -2.82 12.49
N GLN A 162 -7.38 -3.34 12.27
CA GLN A 162 -6.86 -4.51 12.99
C GLN A 162 -6.59 -4.23 14.47
N THR A 163 -6.32 -2.98 14.83
CA THR A 163 -6.06 -2.58 16.22
C THR A 163 -7.34 -2.30 16.99
N LEU A 164 -8.50 -2.23 16.34
CA LEU A 164 -9.76 -2.01 17.05
C LEU A 164 -10.06 -3.17 18.00
N PRO A 165 -10.54 -2.89 19.22
CA PRO A 165 -10.86 -3.92 20.18
C PRO A 165 -12.08 -4.73 19.68
N PRO A 166 -12.07 -6.06 19.84
CA PRO A 166 -13.21 -6.88 19.43
C PRO A 166 -14.46 -6.49 20.25
N GLY A 167 -15.56 -6.18 19.56
CA GLY A 167 -16.88 -6.04 20.17
C GLY A 167 -17.13 -4.82 21.07
N ARG A 168 -16.36 -3.72 20.94
CA ARG A 168 -16.61 -2.50 21.74
C ARG A 168 -17.24 -1.36 20.94
N ALA A 169 -18.24 -0.72 21.54
CA ALA A 169 -18.84 0.53 21.07
C ALA A 169 -17.94 1.76 21.31
N ASP A 170 -17.05 1.72 22.31
CA ASP A 170 -16.18 2.85 22.70
C ASP A 170 -14.89 2.90 21.86
N LEU A 171 -15.02 3.18 20.56
CA LEU A 171 -13.89 3.27 19.62
C LEU A 171 -12.93 4.43 19.92
N ILE A 172 -13.43 5.49 20.57
CA ILE A 172 -12.73 6.75 20.79
C ILE A 172 -11.64 6.66 21.88
N LYS A 173 -11.68 5.63 22.74
CA LYS A 173 -10.71 5.46 23.85
C LYS A 173 -9.52 4.56 23.51
N HIS A 174 -9.45 4.03 22.29
CA HIS A 174 -8.39 3.11 21.92
C HIS A 174 -7.04 3.83 21.85
N ARG A 175 -6.06 3.38 22.62
CA ARG A 175 -4.65 3.79 22.53
C ARG A 175 -3.80 2.63 22.06
N LEU A 176 -2.92 2.86 21.10
CA LEU A 176 -1.85 1.91 20.77
C LEU A 176 -0.99 1.68 22.02
N PRO A 177 -0.46 0.45 22.18
CA PRO A 177 0.60 0.21 23.14
C PRO A 177 1.72 1.22 22.91
N THR A 178 2.05 2.02 23.92
CA THR A 178 3.19 2.92 23.83
C THR A 178 4.48 2.09 23.87
N HIS A 179 5.62 2.66 23.48
CA HIS A 179 6.92 1.97 23.59
C HIS A 179 7.18 1.42 25.00
N ARG A 180 6.57 1.98 26.04
CA ARG A 180 6.69 1.50 27.42
C ARG A 180 5.90 0.21 27.68
N ASP A 181 4.85 -0.04 26.90
CA ASP A 181 3.92 -1.16 27.07
C ASP A 181 4.31 -2.38 26.24
N LEU A 182 5.26 -2.23 25.30
CA LEU A 182 5.74 -3.35 24.49
C LEU A 182 6.72 -4.21 25.31
N PRO A 183 6.35 -5.45 25.68
CA PRO A 183 7.28 -6.34 26.37
C PRO A 183 8.48 -6.61 25.45
N VAL A 184 9.67 -6.21 25.89
CA VAL A 184 10.97 -6.40 25.22
C VAL A 184 11.25 -7.87 24.85
N ARG A 185 10.47 -8.82 25.39
CA ARG A 185 10.66 -10.27 25.23
C ARG A 185 9.74 -10.98 24.23
N SER A 186 8.77 -10.34 23.56
CA SER A 186 7.85 -11.06 22.65
C SER A 186 8.23 -11.04 21.16
N LEU A 187 9.52 -11.02 20.83
CA LEU A 187 10.00 -11.28 19.45
C LEU A 187 10.08 -12.78 19.11
N ARG A 188 9.54 -13.68 19.96
CA ARG A 188 9.21 -15.04 19.51
C ARG A 188 7.95 -14.95 18.68
N THR A 189 8.13 -14.67 17.39
CA THR A 189 7.14 -14.94 16.34
C THR A 189 6.63 -16.35 16.55
N THR A 190 5.45 -16.50 17.14
CA THR A 190 4.75 -17.78 17.13
C THR A 190 4.56 -18.10 15.65
N ARG A 191 5.17 -19.20 15.20
CA ARG A 191 5.13 -19.72 13.83
C ARG A 191 3.72 -20.07 13.32
N SER A 192 2.67 -19.71 14.06
CA SER A 192 1.29 -19.80 13.59
C SER A 192 1.07 -18.67 12.58
N GLY A 193 1.44 -18.93 11.32
CA GLY A 193 1.35 -18.03 10.18
C GLY A 193 -0.08 -17.69 9.74
N CYS A 194 -1.02 -17.59 10.68
CA CYS A 194 -2.34 -17.10 10.39
C CYS A 194 -2.31 -15.56 10.53
N PRO A 195 -2.56 -14.82 9.44
CA PRO A 195 -2.61 -13.35 9.50
C PRO A 195 -3.60 -12.92 10.57
N ALA A 196 -3.29 -11.84 11.31
CA ALA A 196 -4.28 -11.21 12.17
C ALA A 196 -5.50 -10.88 11.32
N GLN A 197 -6.57 -11.64 11.52
CA GLN A 197 -7.77 -11.47 10.74
C GLN A 197 -8.35 -10.13 11.13
N LEU A 198 -8.88 -9.36 10.17
CA LEU A 198 -9.86 -8.35 10.54
C LEU A 198 -10.94 -9.12 11.28
N VAL A 199 -11.03 -8.92 12.60
CA VAL A 199 -12.14 -9.44 13.38
C VAL A 199 -13.36 -8.89 12.65
N ALA A 200 -14.23 -9.79 12.16
CA ALA A 200 -15.40 -9.39 11.41
C ALA A 200 -16.01 -8.20 12.16
N PRO A 201 -16.24 -7.04 11.51
CA PRO A 201 -16.81 -5.88 12.17
C PRO A 201 -18.27 -6.18 12.42
N VAL A 202 -18.53 -7.12 13.32
CA VAL A 202 -19.84 -7.41 13.84
C VAL A 202 -20.09 -6.26 14.82
N ALA A 203 -20.71 -5.21 14.29
CA ALA A 203 -21.25 -4.04 14.98
C ALA A 203 -20.26 -2.92 15.40
N VAL A 204 -19.11 -2.77 14.76
CA VAL A 204 -18.13 -1.73 15.14
C VAL A 204 -18.39 -0.42 14.39
N GLY A 205 -19.46 0.29 14.79
CA GLY A 205 -19.76 1.68 14.43
C GLY A 205 -20.20 1.94 12.97
N THR A 206 -20.81 3.09 12.74
CA THR A 206 -21.08 3.58 11.38
C THR A 206 -19.78 4.12 10.75
N LEU A 207 -19.71 4.22 9.42
CA LEU A 207 -18.52 4.79 8.73
C LEU A 207 -18.04 6.13 9.30
N PRO A 208 -18.92 7.10 9.66
CA PRO A 208 -18.51 8.33 10.34
C PRO A 208 -17.74 8.08 11.66
N VAL A 209 -18.21 7.17 12.50
CA VAL A 209 -17.54 6.85 13.78
C VAL A 209 -16.15 6.25 13.54
N LEU A 210 -16.01 5.38 12.53
CA LEU A 210 -14.70 4.83 12.15
C LEU A 210 -13.75 5.91 11.63
N LEU A 211 -14.26 6.87 10.85
CA LEU A 211 -13.47 8.00 10.36
C LEU A 211 -13.02 8.91 11.51
N GLU A 212 -13.92 9.25 12.44
CA GLU A 212 -13.60 10.09 13.60
C GLU A 212 -12.51 9.42 14.45
N ALA A 213 -12.71 8.14 14.78
CA ALA A 213 -11.77 7.36 15.56
C ALA A 213 -10.40 7.24 14.84
N PHE A 214 -10.41 7.07 13.51
CA PHE A 214 -9.17 7.04 12.73
C PHE A 214 -8.42 8.36 12.76
N PHE A 215 -9.09 9.50 12.54
CA PHE A 215 -8.41 10.80 12.56
C PHE A 215 -7.94 11.17 13.97
N GLN A 216 -8.69 10.81 15.01
CA GLN A 216 -8.24 10.95 16.38
C GLN A 216 -6.97 10.13 16.64
N TRP A 217 -7.00 8.83 16.33
CA TRP A 217 -5.85 7.93 16.46
C TRP A 217 -4.64 8.44 15.66
N ALA A 218 -4.84 8.73 14.37
CA ALA A 218 -3.78 9.11 13.45
C ALA A 218 -3.15 10.46 13.78
N SER A 219 -3.91 11.42 14.33
CA SER A 219 -3.37 12.72 14.74
C SER A 219 -2.62 12.67 16.07
N GLN A 220 -3.03 11.81 17.00
CA GLN A 220 -2.46 11.76 18.35
C GLN A 220 -1.30 10.77 18.46
N GLU A 221 -1.44 9.59 17.85
CA GLU A 221 -0.56 8.45 18.12
C GLU A 221 0.45 8.20 17.01
N LEU A 222 0.05 8.37 15.75
CA LEU A 222 0.93 8.12 14.61
C LEU A 222 2.21 8.98 14.63
N PRO A 223 2.21 10.26 15.08
CA PRO A 223 3.44 11.04 15.24
C PRO A 223 4.41 10.45 16.27
N GLN A 224 3.89 9.69 17.25
CA GLN A 224 4.68 9.03 18.29
C GLN A 224 5.29 7.71 17.80
N CYS A 225 4.84 7.19 16.66
CA CYS A 225 5.28 5.91 16.10
C CYS A 225 6.63 5.96 15.35
N SER A 226 7.42 7.03 15.49
CA SER A 226 8.69 7.19 14.74
C SER A 226 9.76 6.12 15.04
N SER A 227 9.64 5.45 16.19
CA SER A 227 10.54 4.38 16.67
C SER A 227 10.03 2.96 16.42
N VAL A 228 8.78 2.80 15.96
CA VAL A 228 8.15 1.50 15.73
C VAL A 228 7.86 1.26 14.25
N ALA A 229 7.75 0.00 13.87
CA ALA A 229 7.24 -0.47 12.59
C ALA A 229 5.80 -0.96 12.79
N LEU A 230 4.89 -0.49 11.93
CA LEU A 230 3.51 -0.95 11.92
C LEU A 230 3.38 -2.08 10.89
N SER A 231 2.88 -3.24 11.29
CA SER A 231 2.71 -4.39 10.40
C SER A 231 1.25 -4.77 10.26
N VAL A 232 0.73 -4.72 9.04
CA VAL A 232 -0.64 -5.20 8.73
C VAL A 232 -0.72 -6.73 8.68
N VAL A 233 0.42 -7.42 8.59
CA VAL A 233 0.44 -8.90 8.58
C VAL A 233 0.11 -9.43 9.97
N THR A 234 0.70 -8.81 10.99
CA THR A 234 0.53 -9.18 12.39
C THR A 234 -0.52 -8.34 13.10
N GLY A 235 -0.93 -7.20 12.55
CA GLY A 235 -1.78 -6.22 13.23
C GLY A 235 -1.10 -5.59 14.44
N GLN A 236 0.23 -5.58 14.49
CA GLN A 236 1.01 -5.16 15.66
C GLN A 236 2.04 -4.08 15.31
N ALA A 237 2.33 -3.24 16.31
CA ALA A 237 3.49 -2.35 16.29
C ALA A 237 4.70 -3.07 16.90
N GLY A 238 5.82 -3.11 16.17
CA GLY A 238 7.07 -3.72 16.61
C GLY A 238 8.22 -2.72 16.63
N LEU A 239 9.35 -3.09 17.23
CA LEU A 239 10.55 -2.24 17.15
C LEU A 239 11.05 -2.14 15.72
N ARG A 240 11.37 -0.91 15.28
CA ARG A 240 11.92 -0.69 13.95
C ARG A 240 13.30 -1.33 13.82
N LEU A 241 13.45 -2.24 12.86
CA LEU A 241 14.76 -2.79 12.50
C LEU A 241 15.65 -1.66 11.96
N ARG A 242 16.82 -1.46 12.58
CA ARG A 242 17.81 -0.49 12.09
C ARG A 242 18.47 -1.03 10.83
N SER A 243 18.01 -0.59 9.66
CA SER A 243 18.80 -0.75 8.44
C SER A 243 20.03 0.17 8.53
N LYS A 244 21.22 -0.39 8.31
CA LYS A 244 22.45 0.42 8.17
C LYS A 244 22.28 1.29 6.92
N GLY A 245 22.41 2.61 7.08
CA GLY A 245 22.51 3.55 5.96
C GLY A 245 21.22 4.05 5.31
N SER A 246 20.02 3.66 5.77
CA SER A 246 18.78 4.26 5.23
C SER A 246 18.39 5.55 5.98
N PHE A 247 18.02 6.57 5.22
CA PHE A 247 17.30 7.73 5.76
C PHE A 247 16.05 7.24 6.49
N ARG A 248 15.92 7.61 7.76
CA ARG A 248 14.76 7.24 8.56
C ARG A 248 13.57 8.09 8.13
N ALA A 249 12.75 7.53 7.24
CA ALA A 249 11.39 8.02 7.02
C ALA A 249 10.69 8.16 8.39
N PRO A 250 9.89 9.23 8.61
CA PRO A 250 9.18 9.48 9.87
C PRO A 250 8.26 8.34 10.31
N LEU A 251 7.78 7.55 9.35
CA LEU A 251 6.89 6.43 9.53
C LEU A 251 7.51 5.16 8.93
N GLN A 252 7.34 4.02 9.62
CA GLN A 252 7.69 2.70 9.13
C GLN A 252 6.42 1.85 9.08
N LEU A 253 6.03 1.46 7.86
CA LEU A 253 4.86 0.64 7.60
C LEU A 253 5.28 -0.53 6.71
N ASP A 254 5.24 -1.73 7.28
CA ASP A 254 5.77 -2.92 6.63
C ASP A 254 4.88 -3.34 5.45
N VAL A 255 5.51 -3.74 4.36
CA VAL A 255 4.80 -4.20 3.15
C VAL A 255 4.54 -5.71 3.29
N PRO A 256 3.29 -6.18 3.15
CA PRO A 256 2.98 -7.61 3.18
C PRO A 256 3.77 -8.38 2.11
N PHE A 257 4.45 -9.45 2.53
CA PHE A 257 5.35 -10.27 1.70
C PHE A 257 6.53 -9.53 1.06
N GLY A 258 6.77 -8.27 1.46
CA GLY A 258 8.01 -7.59 1.12
C GLY A 258 9.17 -8.14 1.94
N VAL A 259 10.38 -7.74 1.59
CA VAL A 259 11.55 -7.98 2.44
C VAL A 259 11.36 -7.25 3.77
N ALA A 260 11.97 -7.75 4.85
CA ALA A 260 11.81 -7.18 6.20
C ALA A 260 12.22 -5.70 6.32
N THR A 261 12.91 -5.16 5.32
CA THR A 261 13.35 -3.77 5.24
C THR A 261 12.45 -2.89 4.38
N ASP A 262 11.45 -3.46 3.70
CA ASP A 262 10.53 -2.69 2.86
C ASP A 262 9.62 -1.81 3.72
N ASN A 263 9.57 -0.53 3.36
CA ASN A 263 8.73 0.46 4.00
C ASN A 263 7.80 1.11 2.96
N ALA A 264 6.49 0.99 3.14
CA ALA A 264 5.49 1.65 2.30
C ALA A 264 5.58 3.19 2.36
N ALA A 265 6.11 3.73 3.46
CA ALA A 265 6.35 5.15 3.68
C ALA A 265 7.79 5.59 3.33
N ARG A 266 8.57 4.79 2.59
CA ARG A 266 9.99 5.11 2.29
C ARG A 266 10.24 6.46 1.61
N CYS A 267 9.27 6.98 0.85
CA CYS A 267 9.39 8.28 0.20
C CYS A 267 9.04 9.44 1.13
N LEU A 268 8.49 9.17 2.32
CA LEU A 268 8.02 10.21 3.23
C LEU A 268 9.18 11.05 3.74
N ARG A 269 9.16 12.34 3.39
CA ARG A 269 10.06 13.33 3.96
C ARG A 269 9.55 13.81 5.31
N ARG A 270 10.48 14.20 6.18
CA ARG A 270 10.17 14.69 7.53
C ARG A 270 9.40 16.01 7.53
N ASP A 271 9.84 16.97 6.74
CA ASP A 271 9.16 18.26 6.64
C ASP A 271 7.74 18.13 6.09
N VAL A 272 7.53 17.27 5.08
CA VAL A 272 6.18 16.97 4.56
C VAL A 272 5.31 16.28 5.61
N TRP A 273 5.88 15.37 6.40
CA TRP A 273 5.18 14.72 7.50
C TRP A 273 4.70 15.75 8.54
N GLU A 274 5.60 16.58 9.03
CA GLU A 274 5.37 17.52 10.13
C GLU A 274 4.52 18.73 9.71
N GLN A 275 4.75 19.28 8.51
CA GLN A 275 4.13 20.53 8.07
C GLN A 275 2.84 20.33 7.27
N LEU A 276 2.64 19.14 6.68
CA LEU A 276 1.48 18.87 5.81
C LEU A 276 0.62 17.71 6.31
N ILE A 277 1.19 16.52 6.49
CA ILE A 277 0.38 15.32 6.76
C ILE A 277 -0.21 15.33 8.18
N VAL A 278 0.61 15.56 9.21
CA VAL A 278 0.13 15.59 10.61
C VAL A 278 -0.94 16.67 10.83
N PRO A 279 -0.77 17.93 10.35
CA PRO A 279 -1.81 18.93 10.44
C PRO A 279 -3.11 18.55 9.73
N GLU A 280 -3.04 17.91 8.55
CA GLU A 280 -4.25 17.44 7.85
C GLU A 280 -4.95 16.29 8.59
N LEU A 281 -4.21 15.37 9.22
CA LEU A 281 -4.81 14.34 10.07
C LEU A 281 -5.56 14.97 11.26
N ALA A 282 -4.99 16.00 11.89
CA ALA A 282 -5.64 16.74 12.96
C ALA A 282 -6.88 17.49 12.47
N ARG A 283 -6.83 18.12 11.28
CA ARG A 283 -8.00 18.76 10.64
C ARG A 283 -9.08 17.76 10.25
N GLY A 284 -8.72 16.54 9.85
CA GLY A 284 -9.68 15.49 9.54
C GLY A 284 -10.62 15.21 10.72
N ARG A 285 -10.10 15.27 11.95
CA ARG A 285 -10.88 15.09 13.19
C ARG A 285 -11.97 16.15 13.39
N SER A 286 -11.77 17.39 12.94
CA SER A 286 -12.77 18.47 13.14
C SER A 286 -13.87 18.49 12.08
N VAL A 287 -13.76 17.68 11.03
CA VAL A 287 -14.67 17.70 9.87
C VAL A 287 -15.59 16.48 9.85
N VAL A 288 -15.20 15.40 10.53
CA VAL A 288 -16.02 14.20 10.71
C VAL A 288 -16.87 14.37 11.96
#